data_AF-X1KET7-F1
#
_entry.id   AF-X1KET7-F1
#
_cell.length_a   1.000
_cell.length_b   1.000
_cell.length_c   1.000
_cell.angle_alpha   90.00
_cell.angle_beta   90.00
_cell.angle_gamma   90.00
#
_symmetry.space_group_name_H-M   'P 1'
#
loop_
_entity.id
_entity.type
_entity.pdbx_description
1 polymer ?
#
loop_
_entity_poly.entity_id
_entity_poly.type
_entity_poly.pdbx_seq_one_letter_code
_entity_poly.pdbx_strand_id
1 'polypeptide(L)'
;SKLYKTHCTDQKIKEKFIELRKVFNSELDRTWPFRFNKKTLTYRDIFMGFIYADIAHSKVKNHQIFHQLTKQPFGYYLALNTFLRCINFIHDILTMINHLNKIAFSNLKTN
;
A
#
# COMPACT_ATOMS: atom_id res chain seq x y z
N SER A 1 15.11 -6.46 -3.26
CA SER A 1 16.28 -5.62 -2.92
C SER A 1 17.56 -6.42 -3.13
N LYS A 2 18.74 -5.77 -3.11
CA LYS A 2 20.06 -6.44 -3.18
C LYS A 2 20.22 -7.49 -2.07
N LEU A 3 19.70 -7.19 -0.87
CA LEU A 3 19.71 -8.03 0.33
C LEU A 3 19.12 -9.45 0.12
N TYR A 4 17.93 -9.58 -0.48
CA TYR A 4 17.34 -10.90 -0.77
C TYR A 4 18.07 -11.67 -1.86
N LYS A 5 18.65 -10.98 -2.85
CA LYS A 5 19.44 -11.65 -3.89
C LYS A 5 20.73 -12.21 -3.32
N THR A 6 21.34 -11.51 -2.36
CA THR A 6 22.64 -11.86 -1.77
C THR A 6 22.54 -12.84 -0.61
N HIS A 7 21.52 -12.75 0.24
CA HIS A 7 21.51 -13.48 1.53
C HIS A 7 20.36 -14.48 1.69
N CYS A 8 19.33 -14.46 0.85
CA CYS A 8 18.28 -15.48 0.88
C CYS A 8 18.71 -16.63 -0.05
N THR A 9 19.03 -17.80 0.49
CA THR A 9 19.35 -19.00 -0.31
C THR A 9 18.09 -19.80 -0.66
N ASP A 10 17.02 -19.65 0.13
CA ASP A 10 15.74 -20.33 -0.09
C ASP A 10 14.97 -19.73 -1.28
N GLN A 11 14.84 -20.52 -2.34
CA GLN A 11 14.14 -20.16 -3.57
C GLN A 11 12.61 -20.06 -3.36
N LYS A 12 12.01 -20.90 -2.50
CA LYS A 12 10.57 -20.86 -2.21
C LYS A 12 10.21 -19.56 -1.51
N ILE A 13 11.07 -19.08 -0.61
CA ILE A 13 10.84 -17.79 0.07
C ILE A 13 10.93 -16.63 -0.92
N LYS A 14 11.89 -16.64 -1.85
CA LYS A 14 11.99 -15.62 -2.91
C LYS A 14 10.72 -15.56 -3.77
N GLU A 15 10.18 -16.72 -4.14
CA GLU A 15 8.95 -16.81 -4.91
C GLU A 15 7.75 -16.23 -4.15
N LYS A 16 7.62 -16.55 -2.86
CA LYS A 16 6.58 -15.95 -1.99
C LYS A 16 6.70 -14.44 -1.88
N PHE A 17 7.90 -13.87 -1.85
CA PHE A 17 8.09 -12.41 -1.88
C PHE A 17 7.64 -11.78 -3.20
N ILE A 18 7.94 -12.43 -4.32
CA ILE A 18 7.51 -11.97 -5.64
C ILE A 18 5.98 -12.02 -5.73
N GLU A 19 5.37 -13.10 -5.24
CA GLU A 19 3.92 -13.27 -5.18
C GLU A 19 3.25 -12.20 -4.32
N LEU A 20 3.73 -11.99 -3.09
CA LEU A 20 3.21 -10.94 -2.21
C LEU A 20 3.32 -9.55 -2.82
N ARG A 21 4.43 -9.26 -3.50
CA ARG A 21 4.58 -7.98 -4.22
C ARG A 21 3.57 -7.86 -5.37
N LYS A 22 3.28 -8.94 -6.09
CA LYS A 22 2.27 -8.93 -7.16
C LYS A 22 0.88 -8.70 -6.60
N VAL A 23 0.50 -9.43 -5.54
CA VAL A 23 -0.79 -9.26 -4.84
C VAL A 23 -0.93 -7.84 -4.33
N PHE A 24 0.11 -7.30 -3.70
CA PHE A 24 0.11 -5.93 -3.21
C PHE A 24 -0.18 -4.89 -4.31
N ASN A 25 0.54 -4.98 -5.42
CA ASN A 25 0.35 -4.03 -6.51
C ASN A 25 -1.02 -4.20 -7.17
N SER A 26 -1.48 -5.44 -7.35
CA SER A 26 -2.79 -5.73 -7.93
C SER A 26 -3.93 -5.11 -7.13
N GLU A 27 -3.88 -5.20 -5.79
CA GLU A 27 -4.92 -4.58 -4.94
C GLU A 27 -4.83 -3.05 -4.94
N LEU A 28 -3.62 -2.48 -4.91
CA LEU A 28 -3.45 -1.03 -4.99
C LEU A 28 -3.91 -0.44 -6.34
N ASP A 29 -3.68 -1.17 -7.44
CA ASP A 29 -4.04 -0.72 -8.79
C ASP A 29 -5.50 -1.02 -9.13
N ARG A 30 -6.24 -1.67 -8.23
CA ARG A 30 -7.66 -1.92 -8.39
C ARG A 30 -8.42 -0.61 -8.53
N THR A 31 -9.42 -0.62 -9.38
CA THR A 31 -10.27 0.52 -9.65
C THR A 31 -11.17 0.82 -8.45
N TRP A 32 -11.22 2.09 -8.04
CA TRP A 32 -12.19 2.59 -7.08
C TRP A 32 -13.56 2.73 -7.77
N PRO A 33 -14.66 2.22 -7.17
CA PRO A 33 -15.96 2.18 -7.84
C PRO A 33 -16.60 3.57 -8.04
N PHE A 34 -16.07 4.61 -7.38
CA PHE A 34 -16.59 5.97 -7.48
C PHE A 34 -15.74 6.79 -8.45
N ARG A 35 -16.43 7.54 -9.32
CA ARG A 35 -15.79 8.53 -10.17
C ARG A 35 -15.64 9.84 -9.41
N PHE A 36 -14.49 10.46 -9.57
CA PHE A 36 -14.20 11.77 -9.03
C PHE A 36 -13.81 12.73 -10.16
N ASN A 37 -14.52 13.85 -10.32
CA ASN A 37 -14.36 14.76 -11.47
C ASN A 37 -14.33 14.03 -12.83
N LYS A 38 -15.24 13.08 -13.04
CA LYS A 38 -15.31 12.23 -14.24
C LYS A 38 -14.09 11.31 -14.46
N LYS A 39 -13.12 11.29 -13.54
CA LYS A 39 -11.98 10.37 -13.55
C LYS A 39 -12.27 9.18 -12.65
N THR A 40 -11.82 8.02 -13.09
CA THR A 40 -11.79 6.82 -12.28
C THR A 40 -10.46 6.79 -11.53
N LEU A 41 -10.51 6.65 -10.20
CA LEU A 41 -9.32 6.58 -9.35
C LEU A 41 -9.01 5.11 -9.02
N THR A 42 -7.79 4.85 -8.56
CA THR A 42 -7.37 3.56 -7.99
C THR A 42 -7.30 3.62 -6.47
N TYR A 43 -7.22 2.47 -5.79
CA TYR A 43 -6.94 2.44 -4.35
C TYR A 43 -5.61 3.13 -4.02
N ARG A 44 -4.61 3.03 -4.90
CA ARG A 44 -3.33 3.75 -4.81
C ARG A 44 -3.52 5.27 -4.79
N ASP A 45 -4.38 5.80 -5.67
CA ASP A 45 -4.65 7.24 -5.74
C ASP A 45 -5.32 7.74 -4.46
N ILE A 46 -6.25 6.97 -3.90
CA ILE A 46 -6.90 7.28 -2.62
C ILE A 46 -5.88 7.22 -1.49
N PHE A 47 -5.10 6.14 -1.40
CA PHE A 47 -4.10 5.94 -0.37
C PHE A 47 -3.05 7.06 -0.37
N MET A 48 -2.51 7.41 -1.55
CA MET A 48 -1.59 8.53 -1.70
C MET A 48 -2.30 9.85 -1.36
N GLY A 49 -3.54 10.05 -1.81
CA GLY A 49 -4.32 11.24 -1.49
C GLY A 49 -4.45 11.50 0.02
N PHE A 50 -4.67 10.44 0.81
CA PHE A 50 -4.75 10.51 2.28
C PHE A 50 -3.39 10.69 2.95
N ILE A 51 -2.37 9.91 2.56
CA ILE A 51 -1.01 10.06 3.12
C ILE A 51 -0.49 11.47 2.89
N TYR A 52 -0.66 11.99 1.68
CA TYR A 52 -0.23 13.34 1.38
C TYR A 52 -1.11 14.37 2.09
N ALA A 53 -2.42 14.12 2.33
CA ALA A 53 -3.26 15.06 3.07
C ALA A 53 -2.91 15.16 4.57
N ASP A 54 -2.49 14.07 5.23
CA ASP A 54 -2.21 14.04 6.68
C ASP A 54 -0.73 14.19 7.05
N ILE A 55 0.20 13.61 6.26
CA ILE A 55 1.63 13.55 6.64
C ILE A 55 2.45 14.69 6.03
N ALA A 56 1.95 15.32 4.96
CA ALA A 56 2.67 16.39 4.30
C ALA A 56 1.74 17.56 4.00
N HIS A 57 1.96 18.70 4.67
CA HIS A 57 1.54 20.02 4.17
C HIS A 57 2.20 20.37 2.81
N SER A 58 2.45 19.39 1.92
CA SER A 58 3.21 19.51 0.68
C SER A 58 2.31 19.85 -0.49
N LYS A 59 2.19 21.16 -0.75
CA LYS A 59 1.72 21.76 -2.01
C LYS A 59 0.25 21.50 -2.36
N VAL A 60 -0.59 22.48 -1.99
CA VAL A 60 -2.02 22.68 -2.32
C VAL A 60 -2.47 22.16 -3.71
N LYS A 61 -1.64 22.26 -4.76
CA LYS A 61 -1.98 21.81 -6.12
C LYS A 61 -2.20 20.29 -6.24
N ASN A 62 -1.48 19.46 -5.49
CA ASN A 62 -1.65 17.99 -5.54
C ASN A 62 -2.84 17.51 -4.71
N HIS A 63 -3.48 18.39 -3.94
CA HIS A 63 -4.57 18.07 -3.02
C HIS A 63 -5.97 18.43 -3.54
N GLN A 64 -6.10 19.00 -4.74
CA GLN A 64 -7.41 19.43 -5.25
C GLN A 64 -8.42 18.29 -5.34
N ILE A 65 -7.96 17.08 -5.69
CA ILE A 65 -8.80 15.87 -5.74
C ILE A 65 -9.34 15.53 -4.35
N PHE A 66 -8.48 15.53 -3.34
CA PHE A 66 -8.86 15.24 -1.97
C PHE A 66 -9.75 16.35 -1.37
N HIS A 67 -9.35 17.61 -1.50
CA HIS A 67 -10.11 18.74 -0.97
C HIS A 67 -11.52 18.86 -1.57
N GLN A 68 -11.71 18.39 -2.80
CA GLN A 68 -13.04 18.33 -3.40
C GLN A 68 -13.81 17.05 -3.00
N LEU A 69 -13.13 15.92 -2.77
CA LEU A 69 -13.73 14.72 -2.15
C LEU A 69 -14.27 15.00 -0.74
N THR A 70 -13.53 15.76 0.06
CA THR A 70 -13.89 16.08 1.45
C THR A 70 -15.00 17.10 1.59
N LYS A 71 -15.41 17.78 0.50
CA LYS A 71 -16.55 18.71 0.51
C LYS A 71 -17.90 18.00 0.55
N GLN A 72 -17.94 16.69 0.29
CA GLN A 72 -19.15 15.89 0.38
C GLN A 72 -19.06 14.89 1.56
N PRO A 73 -19.94 14.97 2.57
CA PRO A 73 -19.87 14.15 3.79
C PRO A 73 -19.80 12.64 3.50
N PHE A 74 -20.57 12.17 2.52
CA PHE A 74 -20.59 10.76 2.11
C PHE A 74 -19.33 10.33 1.36
N GLY A 75 -18.80 11.19 0.49
CA GLY A 75 -17.56 10.94 -0.25
C GLY A 75 -16.35 10.83 0.68
N TYR A 76 -16.31 11.67 1.72
CA TYR A 76 -15.29 11.61 2.77
C TYR A 76 -15.33 10.30 3.56
N TYR A 77 -16.52 9.87 4.02
CA TYR A 77 -16.67 8.63 4.78
C TYR A 77 -16.22 7.40 3.97
N LEU A 78 -16.63 7.31 2.70
CA LEU A 78 -16.22 6.22 1.81
C LEU A 78 -14.72 6.21 1.57
N ALA A 79 -14.12 7.37 1.32
CA ALA A 79 -12.69 7.49 1.08
C ALA A 79 -11.88 7.13 2.34
N LEU A 80 -12.34 7.52 3.53
CA LEU A 80 -11.73 7.18 4.82
C LEU A 80 -11.81 5.68 5.11
N ASN A 81 -12.97 5.05 4.89
CA ASN A 81 -13.13 3.60 5.02
C ASN A 81 -12.19 2.85 4.05
N THR A 82 -12.09 3.31 2.80
CA THR A 82 -11.15 2.77 1.82
C THR A 82 -9.69 2.93 2.28
N PHE A 83 -9.33 4.09 2.81
CA PHE A 83 -7.99 4.34 3.35
C PHE A 83 -7.63 3.40 4.50
N LEU A 84 -8.52 3.21 5.47
CA LEU A 84 -8.32 2.29 6.59
C LEU A 84 -8.15 0.84 6.11
N ARG A 85 -8.91 0.42 5.09
CA ARG A 85 -8.74 -0.91 4.46
C ARG A 85 -7.37 -1.05 3.80
N CYS A 86 -6.89 -0.01 3.11
CA CYS A 86 -5.54 0.01 2.55
C CYS A 86 -4.47 -0.09 3.63
N ILE A 87 -4.62 0.61 4.76
CA ILE A 87 -3.70 0.51 5.91
C ILE A 87 -3.66 -0.91 6.46
N ASN A 88 -4.82 -1.52 6.71
CA ASN A 88 -4.88 -2.89 7.24
C ASN A 88 -4.22 -3.88 6.28
N PHE A 89 -4.49 -3.76 4.98
CA PHE A 89 -3.86 -4.61 3.96
C PHE A 89 -2.33 -4.42 3.90
N ILE A 90 -1.84 -3.19 3.98
CA ILE A 90 -0.40 -2.89 4.06
C ILE A 90 0.20 -3.51 5.33
N HIS A 91 -0.47 -3.37 6.47
CA HIS A 91 -0.04 -3.95 7.73
C HIS A 91 0.06 -5.48 7.66
N ASP A 92 -0.92 -6.15 7.07
CA ASP A 92 -0.91 -7.61 6.88
C ASP A 92 0.26 -8.04 5.99
N ILE A 93 0.49 -7.32 4.89
CA ILE A 93 1.62 -7.60 3.99
C ILE A 93 2.95 -7.37 4.69
N LEU A 94 3.11 -6.30 5.47
CA LEU A 94 4.31 -6.05 6.26
C LEU A 94 4.54 -7.15 7.30
N THR A 95 3.47 -7.65 7.93
CA THR A 95 3.53 -8.77 8.87
C THR A 95 3.98 -10.05 8.18
N MET A 96 3.43 -10.36 6.99
CA MET A 96 3.85 -11.50 6.19
C MET A 96 5.31 -11.38 5.72
N ILE A 97 5.74 -10.18 5.29
CA ILE A 97 7.13 -9.88 4.94
C ILE A 97 8.05 -10.11 6.14
N ASN A 98 7.66 -9.66 7.33
CA ASN A 98 8.41 -9.86 8.57
C ASN A 98 8.52 -11.35 8.92
N HIS A 99 7.43 -12.12 8.77
CA HIS A 99 7.45 -13.56 8.99
C HIS A 99 8.38 -14.28 8.00
N LEU A 100 8.29 -13.96 6.71
CA LEU A 100 9.19 -14.49 5.69
C LEU A 100 10.65 -14.10 5.94
N ASN A 101 10.92 -12.90 6.47
CA ASN A 101 12.26 -12.49 6.88
C ASN A 101 12.79 -13.32 8.04
N LYS A 102 11.97 -13.57 9.06
CA LYS A 102 12.37 -14.45 10.18
C LYS A 102 12.73 -15.85 9.69
N ILE A 103 12.04 -16.38 8.68
CA ILE A 103 12.37 -17.69 8.09
C ILE A 103 13.63 -17.60 7.21
N ALA A 104 13.70 -16.61 6.31
CA ALA A 104 14.82 -16.46 5.37
C ALA A 104 16.17 -16.25 6.07
N PHE A 105 16.13 -15.64 7.25
CA PHE A 105 17.31 -15.20 7.99
C PHE A 105 17.38 -15.80 9.40
N SER A 106 16.63 -16.86 9.68
CA SER A 106 16.66 -17.56 10.97
C SER A 106 18.08 -18.00 11.36
N ASN A 107 18.87 -18.40 10.35
CA ASN A 107 20.23 -18.90 10.49
C ASN A 107 21.31 -17.80 10.48
N LEU A 108 20.95 -16.52 10.28
CA LEU A 108 21.91 -15.40 10.39
C LEU A 108 22.23 -15.04 11.86
N LYS A 109 21.63 -15.72 12.85
CA LYS A 109 21.92 -15.54 14.28
C LYS A 109 23.12 -16.34 14.79
N THR A 110 23.90 -16.97 13.93
CA THR A 110 25.12 -17.68 14.32
C THR A 110 26.27 -17.27 13.41
N ASN A 111 26.94 -16.18 13.82
CA ASN A 111 28.38 -15.96 13.72
C ASN A 111 28.73 -14.68 14.49
#